data_AF-A0A350TM39-F1
#
_entry.id   AF-A0A350TM39-F1
#
_cell.length_a   1.000
_cell.length_b   1.000
_cell.length_c   1.000
_cell.angle_alpha   90.00
_cell.angle_beta   90.00
_cell.angle_gamma   90.00
#
_symmetry.space_group_name_H-M   'P 1'
#
loop_
_entity.id
_entity.type
_entity.pdbx_description
1 polymer ?
#
loop_
_entity_poly.entity_id
_entity_poly.type
_entity_poly.pdbx_seq_one_letter_code
_entity_poly.pdbx_strand_id
1 'polypeptide(L)'
;MFYTDEEVSVITGLLNAYLVREHASEKVRESYTRISEGLQSRVLTRDDYVWLENALLFLRPYWWNDREDGRMLMDALLHTQTLARRVQ
;
A
#
# COMPACT_ATOMS: atom_id res chain seq x y z
N MET A 1 -14.63 -0.88 7.37
CA MET A 1 -14.23 -0.05 6.21
C MET A 1 -13.10 -0.81 5.55
N PHE A 2 -13.19 -1.03 4.25
CA PHE A 2 -12.22 -1.81 3.49
C PHE A 2 -11.79 -0.94 2.30
N TYR A 3 -10.61 -1.22 1.76
CA TYR A 3 -10.21 -0.59 0.50
C TYR A 3 -11.23 -0.86 -0.61
N THR A 4 -11.44 0.13 -1.46
CA THR A 4 -12.13 -0.05 -2.73
C THR A 4 -11.23 -0.83 -3.70
N ASP A 5 -11.80 -1.42 -4.74
CA ASP A 5 -11.00 -2.16 -5.73
C ASP A 5 -10.04 -1.23 -6.49
N GLU A 6 -10.40 0.04 -6.62
CA GLU A 6 -9.57 1.09 -7.20
C GLU A 6 -8.37 1.45 -6.29
N GLU A 7 -8.59 1.59 -4.99
CA GLU A 7 -7.51 1.76 -4.00
C GLU A 7 -6.57 0.55 -4.00
N VAL A 8 -7.12 -0.67 -4.07
CA VAL A 8 -6.31 -1.89 -4.17
C VAL A 8 -5.45 -1.85 -5.43
N SER A 9 -6.03 -1.47 -6.58
CA SER A 9 -5.30 -1.39 -7.85
C SER A 9 -4.15 -0.36 -7.80
N VAL A 10 -4.41 0.85 -7.28
CA VAL A 10 -3.37 1.90 -7.23
C VAL A 10 -2.26 1.56 -6.24
N ILE A 11 -2.60 1.00 -5.07
CA ILE A 11 -1.61 0.57 -4.06
C ILE A 11 -0.75 -0.57 -4.61
N THR A 12 -1.38 -1.63 -5.13
CA THR A 12 -0.63 -2.79 -5.65
C THR A 12 0.23 -2.42 -6.85
N GLY A 13 -0.28 -1.55 -7.74
CA GLY A 13 0.48 -1.01 -8.87
C GLY A 13 1.72 -0.23 -8.44
N LEU A 14 1.58 0.69 -7.45
CA LEU A 14 2.70 1.44 -6.90
C LEU A 14 3.74 0.50 -6.27
N LEU A 15 3.31 -0.39 -5.38
CA LEU A 15 4.22 -1.31 -4.69
C LEU A 15 4.95 -2.23 -5.67
N ASN A 16 4.26 -2.75 -6.69
CA ASN A 16 4.88 -3.59 -7.72
C ASN A 16 5.99 -2.82 -8.48
N ALA A 17 5.74 -1.56 -8.84
CA ALA A 17 6.68 -0.74 -9.60
C ALA A 17 8.01 -0.46 -8.87
N TYR A 18 8.01 -0.52 -7.54
CA TYR A 18 9.19 -0.16 -6.72
C TYR A 18 9.76 -1.31 -5.90
N LEU A 19 8.94 -2.26 -5.42
CA LEU A 19 9.34 -3.28 -4.44
C LEU A 19 9.60 -4.67 -5.06
N VAL A 20 9.24 -4.89 -6.32
CA VAL A 20 9.49 -6.17 -7.03
C VAL A 20 10.77 -6.10 -7.90
N ARG A 21 11.57 -5.04 -7.75
CA ARG A 21 12.85 -4.88 -8.45
C ARG A 21 13.92 -5.81 -7.88
N GLU A 22 14.91 -6.19 -8.70
CA GLU A 22 16.02 -7.11 -8.31
C GLU A 22 16.78 -6.70 -7.04
N HIS A 23 16.76 -5.41 -6.69
CA HIS A 23 17.49 -4.86 -5.55
C HIS A 23 16.67 -4.87 -4.25
N ALA A 24 15.39 -5.25 -4.29
CA ALA A 24 14.57 -5.35 -3.09
C ALA A 24 14.99 -6.57 -2.26
N SER A 25 15.15 -6.36 -0.95
CA SER A 25 15.48 -7.45 -0.03
C SER A 25 14.39 -8.52 -0.04
N GLU A 26 14.76 -9.76 0.26
CA GLU A 26 13.83 -10.89 0.35
C GLU A 26 12.67 -10.58 1.31
N LYS A 27 12.96 -10.00 2.48
CA LYS A 27 11.96 -9.58 3.46
C LYS A 27 10.94 -8.57 2.89
N VAL A 28 11.38 -7.64 2.04
CA VAL A 28 10.48 -6.67 1.38
C VAL A 28 9.58 -7.37 0.37
N ARG A 29 10.12 -8.32 -0.40
CA ARG A 29 9.35 -9.12 -1.36
C ARG A 29 8.31 -10.00 -0.68
N GLU A 30 8.67 -10.69 0.40
CA GLU A 30 7.73 -11.48 1.22
C GLU A 30 6.61 -10.60 1.80
N SER A 31 6.97 -9.43 2.31
CA SER A 31 6.00 -8.47 2.83
C SER A 31 5.05 -8.01 1.72
N TYR A 32 5.57 -7.70 0.54
CA TYR A 32 4.76 -7.31 -0.61
C TYR A 32 3.77 -8.41 -1.04
N THR A 33 4.20 -9.67 -1.15
CA THR A 33 3.32 -10.79 -1.51
C THR A 33 2.18 -10.93 -0.51
N ARG A 34 2.53 -10.98 0.78
CA ARG A 34 1.56 -11.12 1.88
C ARG A 34 0.54 -9.97 1.90
N ILE A 35 0.99 -8.73 1.68
CA ILE A 35 0.13 -7.55 1.63
C ILE A 35 -0.77 -7.57 0.41
N SER A 36 -0.25 -7.97 -0.75
CA SER A 36 -1.03 -8.03 -2.00
C SER A 36 -2.16 -9.06 -1.91
N GLU A 37 -1.88 -10.23 -1.36
CA GLU A 37 -2.89 -11.25 -1.06
C GLU A 37 -3.92 -10.75 -0.04
N GLY A 38 -3.44 -10.09 1.02
CA GLY A 38 -4.30 -9.51 2.07
C GLY A 38 -5.23 -8.41 1.54
N LEU A 39 -4.76 -7.57 0.61
CA LEU A 39 -5.55 -6.54 -0.05
C LEU A 39 -6.68 -7.16 -0.89
N GLN A 40 -6.37 -8.19 -1.70
CA GLN A 40 -7.34 -8.87 -2.56
C GLN A 40 -8.40 -9.63 -1.75
N SER A 41 -7.97 -10.30 -0.68
CA SER A 41 -8.86 -11.10 0.18
C SER A 41 -9.55 -10.29 1.29
N ARG A 42 -9.16 -9.01 1.47
CA ARG A 42 -9.67 -8.08 2.50
C ARG A 42 -9.44 -8.55 3.95
N VAL A 43 -8.35 -9.28 4.18
CA VAL A 43 -7.98 -9.87 5.50
C VAL A 43 -6.73 -9.27 6.14
N LEU A 44 -6.44 -7.99 5.86
CA LEU A 44 -5.27 -7.29 6.40
C LEU A 44 -5.34 -7.14 7.92
N THR A 45 -4.23 -7.45 8.58
CA THR A 45 -4.03 -7.24 10.02
C THR A 45 -3.63 -5.79 10.34
N ARG A 46 -3.58 -5.45 11.62
CA ARG A 46 -3.08 -4.14 12.05
C ARG A 46 -1.65 -3.86 11.56
N ASP A 47 -0.76 -4.84 11.71
CA ASP A 47 0.64 -4.70 11.32
C ASP A 47 0.79 -4.55 9.80
N ASP A 48 -0.16 -5.07 9.03
CA ASP A 48 -0.25 -4.85 7.60
C ASP A 48 -0.55 -3.42 7.22
N TYR A 49 -1.52 -2.81 7.91
CA TYR A 49 -1.83 -1.40 7.70
C TYR A 49 -0.65 -0.50 8.10
N VAL A 50 0.05 -0.82 9.19
CA VAL A 50 1.26 -0.10 9.60
C VAL A 50 2.38 -0.24 8.56
N TRP A 51 2.58 -1.44 8.03
CA TRP A 51 3.55 -1.66 6.97
C TRP A 51 3.19 -0.87 5.70
N LEU A 52 1.92 -0.91 5.29
CA LEU A 52 1.40 -0.17 4.13
C LEU A 52 1.58 1.34 4.28
N GLU A 53 1.26 1.89 5.45
CA GLU A 53 1.47 3.32 5.74
C GLU A 53 2.94 3.71 5.54
N ASN A 54 3.86 2.93 6.12
CA ASN A 54 5.29 3.19 5.99
C ASN A 54 5.78 3.09 4.54
N ALA A 55 5.29 2.09 3.78
CA ALA A 55 5.64 1.93 2.37
C ALA A 55 5.13 3.11 1.52
N LEU A 56 3.88 3.53 1.71
CA LEU A 56 3.29 4.67 1.01
C LEU A 56 4.03 5.98 1.31
N LEU A 57 4.38 6.22 2.58
CA LEU A 57 5.17 7.38 2.99
C LEU A 57 6.58 7.37 2.41
N PHE A 58 7.25 6.21 2.43
CA PHE A 58 8.58 6.05 1.86
C PHE A 58 8.60 6.31 0.35
N LEU A 59 7.57 5.84 -0.37
CA LEU A 59 7.45 6.01 -1.81
C LEU A 59 6.87 7.36 -2.24
N ARG A 60 6.48 8.23 -1.30
CA ARG A 60 5.88 9.55 -1.59
C ARG A 60 6.63 10.41 -2.60
N PRO A 61 7.97 10.51 -2.57
CA PRO A 61 8.72 11.27 -3.57
C PRO A 61 8.60 10.73 -5.00
N TYR A 62 8.14 9.48 -5.16
CA TYR A 62 8.09 8.75 -6.43
C TYR A 62 6.66 8.50 -6.94
N TRP A 63 5.65 9.09 -6.29
CA TRP A 63 4.29 9.06 -6.80
C TRP A 63 4.26 9.69 -8.19
N TRP A 64 3.46 9.10 -9.09
CA TRP A 64 3.37 9.59 -10.46
C TRP A 64 3.02 11.08 -10.48
N ASN A 65 3.65 11.81 -11.40
CA ASN A 65 3.47 13.26 -11.54
C ASN A 65 2.07 13.65 -12.07
N ASP A 66 1.23 12.68 -12.40
CA ASP A 66 -0.16 12.94 -12.72
C ASP A 66 -0.92 13.33 -11.44
N ARG A 67 -1.74 14.38 -11.54
CA ARG A 67 -2.48 14.92 -10.39
C ARG A 67 -3.56 13.96 -9.90
N GLU A 68 -4.05 13.07 -10.76
CA GLU A 68 -5.11 12.10 -10.42
C GLU A 68 -4.53 10.95 -9.58
N ASP A 69 -3.51 10.27 -10.08
CA ASP A 69 -2.82 9.19 -9.36
C ASP A 69 -2.23 9.66 -8.03
N GLY A 70 -1.62 10.85 -8.00
CA GLY A 70 -1.08 11.43 -6.78
C GLY A 70 -2.16 11.73 -5.73
N ARG A 71 -3.36 12.15 -6.16
CA ARG A 71 -4.50 12.34 -5.25
C ARG A 71 -5.01 11.01 -4.71
N MET A 72 -5.16 10.01 -5.58
CA MET A 72 -5.63 8.69 -5.17
C MET A 72 -4.67 8.03 -4.18
N LEU A 73 -3.36 8.21 -4.36
CA LEU A 73 -2.36 7.74 -3.41
C LEU A 73 -2.40 8.49 -2.07
N MET A 74 -2.70 9.79 -2.07
CA MET A 74 -2.97 10.55 -0.83
C MET A 74 -4.21 10.04 -0.10
N ASP A 75 -5.30 9.82 -0.83
CA ASP A 75 -6.56 9.33 -0.25
C ASP A 75 -6.37 7.92 0.33
N ALA A 76 -5.70 7.04 -0.42
CA ALA A 76 -5.31 5.70 0.04
C ALA A 76 -4.42 5.74 1.30
N LEU A 77 -3.47 6.69 1.39
CA LEU A 77 -2.66 6.87 2.59
C LEU A 77 -3.51 7.27 3.80
N LEU A 78 -4.40 8.27 3.66
CA LEU A 78 -5.28 8.72 4.75
C LEU A 78 -6.24 7.60 5.20
N HIS A 79 -6.74 6.82 4.24
CA HIS A 79 -7.57 5.66 4.53
C HIS A 79 -6.78 4.58 5.28
N THR A 80 -5.57 4.25 4.82
CA THR A 80 -4.66 3.31 5.50
C THR A 80 -4.41 3.71 6.95
N GLN A 81 -4.12 4.99 7.19
CA GLN A 81 -3.93 5.53 8.55
C GLN A 81 -5.19 5.38 9.41
N THR A 82 -6.37 5.55 8.83
CA THR A 82 -7.65 5.39 9.52
C THR A 82 -7.88 3.93 9.89
N LEU A 83 -7.55 2.99 8.99
CA LEU A 83 -7.66 1.55 9.24
C LEU A 83 -6.67 1.08 10.30
N ALA A 84 -5.40 1.49 10.21
CA ALA A 84 -4.37 1.17 11.20
C ALA A 84 -4.75 1.58 12.64
N ARG A 85 -5.45 2.71 12.77
CA ARG A 85 -5.92 3.24 14.06
C ARG A 85 -7.19 2.57 14.59
N ARG A 86 -8.01 1.96 13.72
CA ARG A 86 -9.30 1.35 14.08
C ARG A 86 -9.22 -0.11 14.49
N VAL A 87 -8.19 -0.84 14.05
CA VAL A 87 -7.93 -2.20 14.54
C VAL A 87 -7.35 -2.07 15.97
N GLN A 88 -8.23 -1.80 16.94
CA GLN A 88 -8.01 -1.88 18.38
C GLN A 88 -8.84 -3.02 18.96
#